data_AF-A0AAW5RDY8-F1
#
_entry.id   AF-A0AAW5RDY8-F1
#
_cell.length_a   1.000
_cell.length_b   1.000
_cell.length_c   1.000
_cell.angle_alpha   90.00
_cell.angle_beta   90.00
_cell.angle_gamma   90.00
#
_symmetry.space_group_name_H-M   'P 1'
#
loop_
_entity.id
_entity.type
_entity.pdbx_description
1 polymer ?
#
loop_
_entity_poly.entity_id
_entity_poly.type
_entity_poly.pdbx_seq_one_letter_code
_entity_poly.pdbx_strand_id
1 'polypeptide(L)'
;MRSVGGVSQWASAVTAAMALATMIFLAPLLSWLPSATLAVVVIVYSVGLIQPGEFRKIGQIRMMEFRWAAIACLGVLLFGTLEGIVVAILASLLGLASQTAQPPVYVIGRKPGEDVLRPLAARHPDDETVPGLLILRPEGRLFFINVQHVAAQIRELIETHQPEVVVLDMSRVQDVEYSALMMLMEGEQQAHARGVTLWLAGLNPGVLENVRRSGLASQLGESRMLFNARAAIRQYQQGRE
;
A
#
# COMPACT_ATOMS: atom_id res chain seq x y z
N MET A 1 28.17 -12.03 -23.85
CA MET A 1 28.81 -10.93 -24.59
C MET A 1 29.30 -9.81 -23.68
N ARG A 2 28.45 -9.17 -22.88
CA ARG A 2 28.86 -8.06 -22.01
C ARG A 2 29.90 -8.45 -20.95
N SER A 3 29.82 -9.65 -20.39
CA SER A 3 30.81 -10.18 -19.43
C SER A 3 32.20 -10.46 -20.02
N VAL A 4 32.37 -10.40 -21.34
CA VAL A 4 33.65 -10.59 -22.05
C VAL A 4 33.98 -9.36 -22.93
N GLY A 5 33.40 -8.19 -22.63
CA GLY A 5 33.74 -6.91 -23.27
C GLY A 5 32.98 -6.55 -24.55
N GLY A 6 31.96 -7.32 -24.97
CA GLY A 6 31.14 -7.00 -26.14
C GLY A 6 30.17 -5.84 -25.89
N VAL A 7 30.40 -4.69 -26.55
CA VAL A 7 29.63 -3.45 -26.37
C VAL A 7 28.93 -2.93 -27.63
N SER A 8 29.11 -3.58 -28.79
CA SER A 8 28.56 -3.15 -30.09
C SER A 8 27.61 -4.19 -30.71
N GLN A 9 26.67 -3.75 -31.56
CA GLN A 9 25.76 -4.61 -32.35
C GLN A 9 26.52 -5.59 -33.26
N TRP A 10 27.77 -5.24 -33.63
CA TRP A 10 28.66 -6.14 -34.36
C TRP A 10 28.96 -7.44 -33.61
N ALA A 11 28.97 -7.43 -32.27
CA ALA A 11 29.14 -8.65 -31.49
C ALA A 11 27.99 -9.64 -31.74
N SER A 12 26.75 -9.15 -31.71
CA SER A 12 25.55 -9.94 -32.02
C SER A 12 25.58 -10.47 -33.46
N ALA A 13 26.01 -9.66 -34.42
CA ALA A 13 26.14 -10.06 -35.82
C ALA A 13 27.19 -11.20 -36.00
N VAL A 14 28.36 -11.08 -35.36
CA VAL A 14 29.40 -12.11 -35.40
C VAL A 14 28.91 -13.42 -34.76
N THR A 15 28.19 -13.37 -33.65
CA THR A 15 27.63 -14.59 -33.04
C THR A 15 26.54 -15.21 -33.86
N ALA A 16 25.68 -14.43 -34.52
CA ALA A 16 24.71 -14.97 -35.46
C ALA A 16 25.39 -15.65 -36.65
N ALA A 17 26.43 -15.03 -37.21
CA ALA A 17 27.21 -15.61 -38.31
C ALA A 17 27.94 -16.89 -37.90
N MET A 18 28.56 -16.92 -36.70
CA MET A 18 29.17 -18.13 -36.15
C MET A 18 28.14 -19.23 -35.93
N ALA A 19 26.98 -18.93 -35.34
CA ALA A 19 25.93 -19.91 -35.14
C ALA A 19 25.44 -20.51 -36.47
N LEU A 20 25.27 -19.67 -37.50
CA LEU A 20 24.91 -20.13 -38.86
C LEU A 20 26.01 -21.02 -39.46
N ALA A 21 27.28 -20.62 -39.33
CA ALA A 21 28.40 -21.42 -39.80
C ALA A 21 28.47 -22.79 -39.08
N THR A 22 28.30 -22.81 -37.74
CA THR A 22 28.21 -24.06 -36.97
C THR A 22 27.06 -24.93 -37.46
N MET A 23 25.89 -24.35 -37.73
CA MET A 23 24.74 -25.11 -38.24
C MET A 23 25.00 -25.69 -39.63
N ILE A 24 25.70 -24.98 -40.53
CA ILE A 24 25.98 -25.48 -41.89
C ILE A 24 27.09 -26.55 -41.89
N PHE A 25 28.18 -26.31 -41.17
CA PHE A 25 29.38 -27.17 -41.25
C PHE A 25 29.41 -28.29 -40.21
N LEU A 26 28.85 -28.08 -39.02
CA LEU A 26 28.94 -29.01 -37.89
C LEU A 26 27.63 -29.79 -37.63
N ALA A 27 26.51 -29.47 -38.30
CA ALA A 27 25.25 -30.20 -38.14
C ALA A 27 25.37 -31.73 -38.27
N PRO A 28 26.15 -32.31 -39.22
CA PRO A 28 26.30 -33.76 -39.32
C PRO A 28 26.87 -34.38 -38.03
N LEU A 29 27.85 -33.71 -37.41
CA LEU A 29 28.45 -34.14 -36.14
C LEU A 29 27.48 -33.97 -34.98
N LEU A 30 26.74 -32.84 -34.93
CA LEU A 30 25.75 -32.61 -33.87
C LEU A 30 24.61 -33.63 -33.91
N SER A 31 24.27 -34.16 -35.08
CA SER A 31 23.21 -35.17 -35.22
C SER A 31 23.52 -36.49 -34.49
N TRP A 32 24.80 -36.75 -34.18
CA TRP A 32 25.24 -37.94 -33.45
C TRP A 32 25.19 -37.76 -31.93
N LEU A 33 24.91 -36.55 -31.44
CA LEU A 33 24.85 -36.29 -30.00
C LEU A 33 23.60 -36.93 -29.39
N PRO A 34 23.75 -37.75 -28.33
CA PRO A 34 22.60 -38.26 -27.59
C PRO A 34 21.76 -37.12 -27.00
N SER A 35 20.45 -37.31 -26.93
CA SER A 35 19.52 -36.37 -26.26
C SER A 35 19.91 -36.10 -24.80
N ALA A 36 20.54 -37.07 -24.15
CA ALA A 36 21.08 -36.94 -22.80
C ALA A 36 22.13 -35.81 -22.67
N THR A 37 23.00 -35.62 -23.67
CA THR A 37 24.01 -34.56 -23.66
C THR A 37 23.36 -33.18 -23.72
N LEU A 38 22.35 -33.00 -24.56
CA LEU A 38 21.58 -31.75 -24.65
C LEU A 38 20.79 -31.48 -23.36
N ALA A 39 20.17 -32.51 -22.78
CA ALA A 39 19.43 -32.40 -21.54
C ALA A 39 20.31 -31.95 -20.37
N VAL A 40 21.52 -32.49 -20.24
CA VAL A 40 22.48 -32.08 -19.20
C VAL A 40 22.84 -30.60 -19.32
N VAL A 41 23.10 -30.10 -20.53
CA VAL A 41 23.39 -28.67 -20.74
C VAL A 41 22.23 -27.81 -20.23
N VAL A 42 20.99 -28.15 -20.62
CA VAL A 42 19.79 -27.42 -20.17
C VAL A 42 19.63 -27.48 -18.65
N ILE A 43 19.79 -28.65 -18.03
CA ILE A 43 19.69 -28.82 -16.58
C ILE A 43 20.74 -27.98 -15.85
N VAL A 44 22.01 -28.03 -16.25
CA VAL A 44 23.10 -27.28 -15.61
C VAL A 44 22.82 -25.78 -15.62
N TYR A 45 22.37 -25.25 -16.77
CA TYR A 45 21.97 -23.84 -16.84
C TYR A 45 20.70 -23.53 -16.04
N SER A 46 19.74 -24.46 -15.98
CA SER A 46 18.46 -24.26 -15.29
C SER A 46 18.60 -24.30 -13.76
N VAL A 47 19.48 -25.15 -13.22
CA VAL A 47 19.73 -25.25 -11.78
C VAL A 47 20.20 -23.91 -11.21
N GLY A 48 21.02 -23.16 -11.95
CA GLY A 48 21.47 -21.82 -11.54
C GLY A 48 20.36 -20.76 -11.51
N LEU A 49 19.24 -20.99 -12.19
CA LEU A 49 18.08 -20.10 -12.19
C LEU A 49 17.17 -20.32 -10.98
N ILE A 50 17.21 -21.50 -10.37
CA ILE A 50 16.39 -21.84 -9.21
C ILE A 50 17.06 -21.26 -7.95
N GLN A 51 16.47 -20.21 -7.38
CA GLN A 51 17.02 -19.48 -6.23
C GLN A 51 16.14 -19.65 -4.97
N PRO A 52 16.16 -20.82 -4.31
CA PRO A 52 15.31 -21.09 -3.14
C PRO A 52 15.66 -20.20 -1.94
N GLY A 53 16.90 -19.69 -1.89
CA GLY A 53 17.32 -18.70 -0.89
C GLY A 53 16.53 -17.40 -0.97
N GLU A 54 16.11 -16.96 -2.16
CA GLU A 54 15.31 -15.74 -2.33
C GLU A 54 13.91 -15.92 -1.76
N PHE A 55 13.27 -17.07 -1.98
CA PHE A 55 11.98 -17.39 -1.35
C PHE A 55 12.05 -17.31 0.18
N ARG A 56 13.13 -17.83 0.78
CA ARG A 56 13.34 -17.74 2.22
C ARG A 56 13.49 -16.29 2.70
N LYS A 57 14.27 -15.47 1.99
CA LYS A 57 14.44 -14.04 2.32
C LYS A 57 13.12 -13.29 2.24
N ILE A 58 12.32 -13.53 1.18
CA ILE A 58 10.99 -12.92 1.03
C ILE A 58 10.11 -13.31 2.22
N GLY A 59 10.06 -14.60 2.59
CA GLY A 59 9.27 -15.06 3.74
C GLY A 59 9.70 -14.42 5.07
N GLN A 60 11.01 -14.28 5.29
CA GLN A 60 11.55 -13.63 6.49
C GLN A 60 11.16 -12.15 6.61
N ILE A 61 10.98 -11.46 5.48
CA ILE A 61 10.60 -10.05 5.44
C ILE A 61 9.07 -9.90 5.49
N ARG A 62 8.35 -10.52 4.54
CA ARG A 62 6.88 -10.43 4.42
C ARG A 62 6.30 -11.76 3.93
N MET A 63 5.65 -12.48 4.85
CA MET A 63 4.97 -13.75 4.54
C MET A 63 3.92 -13.64 3.43
N MET A 64 3.27 -12.48 3.29
CA MET A 64 2.30 -12.25 2.22
C MET A 64 2.97 -12.31 0.83
N GLU A 65 4.14 -11.70 0.66
CA GLU A 65 4.86 -11.71 -0.62
C GLU A 65 5.40 -13.11 -0.93
N PHE A 66 5.80 -13.86 0.09
CA PHE A 66 6.19 -15.26 -0.07
C PHE A 66 5.03 -16.10 -0.61
N ARG A 67 3.81 -15.89 -0.09
CA ARG A 67 2.61 -16.56 -0.60
C ARG A 67 2.36 -16.24 -2.08
N TRP A 68 2.53 -14.98 -2.49
CA TRP A 68 2.39 -14.61 -3.91
C TRP A 68 3.46 -15.24 -4.78
N ALA A 69 4.72 -15.25 -4.35
CA ALA A 69 5.81 -15.91 -5.06
C ALA A 69 5.57 -17.43 -5.19
N ALA A 70 5.07 -18.07 -4.13
CA ALA A 70 4.72 -19.48 -4.13
C ALA A 70 3.57 -19.78 -5.09
N ILE A 71 2.51 -18.96 -5.09
CA ILE A 71 1.38 -19.09 -6.02
C ILE A 71 1.85 -18.93 -7.47
N ALA A 72 2.71 -17.95 -7.77
CA ALA A 72 3.27 -17.75 -9.10
C ALA A 72 4.11 -18.95 -9.56
N CYS A 73 4.98 -19.46 -8.67
CA CYS A 73 5.81 -20.63 -8.94
C CYS A 73 4.95 -21.88 -9.21
N LEU A 74 4.00 -22.17 -8.32
CA LEU A 74 3.06 -23.28 -8.50
C LEU A 74 2.19 -23.10 -9.74
N GLY A 75 1.79 -21.87 -10.07
CA GLY A 75 1.04 -21.56 -11.27
C GLY A 75 1.79 -21.98 -12.54
N VAL A 76 3.07 -21.61 -12.64
CA VAL A 76 3.92 -22.01 -13.78
C VAL A 76 4.16 -23.52 -13.82
N LEU A 77 4.41 -24.14 -12.66
CA LEU A 77 4.67 -25.58 -12.57
C LEU A 77 3.45 -26.45 -12.93
N LEU A 78 2.23 -26.00 -12.60
CA LEU A 78 1.00 -26.77 -12.78
C LEU A 78 0.30 -26.47 -14.10
N PHE A 79 0.29 -25.21 -14.55
CA PHE A 79 -0.48 -24.78 -15.73
C PHE A 79 0.36 -24.50 -16.97
N GLY A 80 1.69 -24.47 -16.84
CA GLY A 80 2.59 -24.08 -17.93
C GLY A 80 3.02 -22.61 -17.84
N THR A 81 3.93 -22.22 -18.72
CA THR A 81 4.59 -20.91 -18.65
C THR A 81 3.64 -19.75 -18.91
N LEU A 82 2.80 -19.84 -19.95
CA LEU A 82 1.91 -18.76 -20.35
C LEU A 82 0.81 -18.54 -19.30
N GLU A 83 0.09 -19.59 -18.95
CA GLU A 83 -0.98 -19.59 -17.95
C GLU A 83 -0.45 -19.23 -16.57
N GLY A 84 0.72 -19.76 -16.19
CA GLY A 84 1.37 -19.43 -14.93
C GLY A 84 1.77 -17.96 -14.80
N ILE A 85 2.23 -17.33 -15.90
CA ILE A 85 2.49 -15.88 -15.92
C ILE A 85 1.19 -15.10 -15.69
N VAL A 86 0.08 -15.50 -16.32
CA VAL A 86 -1.22 -14.84 -16.09
C VAL A 86 -1.65 -14.96 -14.63
N VAL A 87 -1.51 -16.15 -14.03
CA VAL A 87 -1.78 -16.37 -12.59
C VAL A 87 -0.90 -15.46 -11.72
N ALA A 88 0.39 -15.35 -12.04
CA ALA A 88 1.31 -14.49 -11.30
C ALA A 88 0.93 -13.01 -11.38
N ILE A 89 0.55 -12.52 -12.56
CA ILE A 89 0.09 -11.14 -12.78
C ILE A 89 -1.19 -10.89 -11.96
N LEU A 90 -2.18 -11.78 -12.04
CA LEU A 90 -3.43 -11.64 -11.29
C LEU A 90 -3.19 -11.66 -9.79
N ALA A 91 -2.35 -12.57 -9.29
CA ALA A 91 -1.98 -12.63 -7.88
C ALA A 91 -1.28 -11.36 -7.41
N SER A 92 -0.39 -10.79 -8.23
CA SER A 92 0.29 -9.53 -7.92
C SER A 92 -0.68 -8.34 -7.89
N LEU A 93 -1.59 -8.23 -8.86
CA LEU A 93 -2.61 -7.17 -8.90
C LEU A 93 -3.57 -7.26 -7.70
N LEU A 94 -4.07 -8.45 -7.39
CA LEU A 94 -4.89 -8.68 -6.21
C LEU A 94 -4.11 -8.38 -4.92
N GLY A 95 -2.83 -8.76 -4.89
CA GLY A 95 -1.95 -8.46 -3.77
C GLY A 95 -1.76 -6.97 -3.55
N LEU A 96 -1.55 -6.20 -4.62
CA LEU A 96 -1.47 -4.75 -4.55
C LEU A 96 -2.79 -4.14 -4.08
N ALA A 97 -3.92 -4.55 -4.67
CA ALA A 97 -5.25 -4.08 -4.27
C ALA A 97 -5.52 -4.36 -2.78
N SER A 98 -5.22 -5.56 -2.31
CA SER A 98 -5.40 -5.94 -0.90
C SER A 98 -4.54 -5.10 0.05
N GLN A 99 -3.31 -4.74 -0.33
CA GLN A 99 -2.45 -3.89 0.48
C GLN A 99 -2.99 -2.45 0.59
N THR A 100 -3.63 -1.94 -0.46
CA THR A 100 -4.16 -0.58 -0.48
C THR A 100 -5.57 -0.49 0.14
N ALA A 101 -6.29 -1.60 0.23
CA ALA A 101 -7.68 -1.66 0.67
C ALA A 101 -7.89 -1.41 2.19
N GLN A 102 -6.88 -1.63 3.03
CA GLN A 102 -7.02 -1.57 4.49
C GLN A 102 -5.99 -0.60 5.11
N PRO A 103 -6.07 0.71 4.81
CA PRO A 103 -5.24 1.69 5.49
C PRO A 103 -5.60 1.73 6.99
N PRO A 104 -4.61 1.94 7.87
CA PRO A 104 -4.85 2.07 9.30
C PRO A 104 -5.49 3.42 9.64
N VAL A 105 -6.36 3.42 10.64
CA VAL A 105 -6.84 4.62 11.33
C VAL A 105 -6.30 4.59 12.77
N TYR A 106 -5.48 5.58 13.13
CA TYR A 106 -4.87 5.64 14.46
C TYR A 106 -5.62 6.60 15.37
N VAL A 107 -5.84 6.20 16.62
CA VAL A 107 -6.16 7.14 17.71
C VAL A 107 -4.88 7.85 18.11
N ILE A 108 -4.91 9.19 18.12
CA ILE A 108 -3.76 10.03 18.43
C ILE A 108 -3.85 10.53 19.86
N GLY A 109 -2.82 10.26 20.64
CA GLY A 109 -2.61 10.80 21.99
C GLY A 109 -1.49 11.83 22.03
N ARG A 110 -1.35 12.47 23.19
CA ARG A 110 -0.28 13.43 23.50
C ARG A 110 0.69 12.80 24.50
N LYS A 111 1.98 12.93 24.24
CA LYS A 111 3.01 12.53 25.20
C LYS A 111 2.95 13.45 26.44
N PRO A 112 2.95 12.91 27.68
CA PRO A 112 2.93 13.72 28.89
C PRO A 112 4.05 14.75 28.94
N GLY A 113 3.73 15.98 29.31
CA GLY A 113 4.70 17.07 29.46
C GLY A 113 5.36 17.58 28.17
N GLU A 114 5.01 17.03 27.00
CA GLU A 114 5.58 17.41 25.71
C GLU A 114 4.50 17.74 24.66
N ASP A 115 4.81 18.64 23.73
CA ASP A 115 3.90 18.98 22.60
C ASP A 115 4.05 17.99 21.42
N VAL A 116 4.04 16.70 21.74
CA VAL A 116 4.20 15.61 20.76
C VAL A 116 2.91 14.80 20.65
N LEU A 117 2.35 14.75 19.44
CA LEU A 117 1.18 13.94 19.11
C LEU A 117 1.57 12.69 18.33
N ARG A 118 1.17 11.52 18.83
CA ARG A 118 1.52 10.22 18.23
C ARG A 118 0.40 9.19 18.37
N PRO A 119 0.38 8.14 17.53
CA PRO A 119 -0.54 7.02 17.71
C PRO A 119 -0.40 6.38 19.09
N LEU A 120 -1.54 6.13 19.75
CA LEU A 120 -1.58 5.32 20.95
C LEU A 120 -1.05 3.92 20.64
N ALA A 121 -0.17 3.41 21.50
CA ALA A 121 0.46 2.12 21.33
C ALA A 121 0.77 1.50 22.69
N ALA A 122 0.70 0.17 22.79
CA ALA A 122 0.98 -0.56 24.03
C ALA A 122 2.37 -0.29 24.62
N ARG A 123 3.34 0.11 23.79
CA ARG A 123 4.70 0.50 24.21
C ARG A 123 4.78 1.88 24.90
N HIS A 124 3.71 2.68 24.86
CA HIS A 124 3.64 4.02 25.42
C HIS A 124 2.33 4.20 26.22
N PRO A 125 2.15 3.47 27.34
CA PRO A 125 0.90 3.48 28.10
C PRO A 125 0.59 4.84 28.74
N ASP A 126 1.60 5.69 28.91
CA ASP A 126 1.46 7.00 29.57
C ASP A 126 0.90 8.08 28.63
N ASP A 127 0.66 7.79 27.34
CA ASP A 127 0.13 8.80 26.41
C ASP A 127 -1.29 9.25 26.81
N GLU A 128 -1.47 10.56 26.91
CA GLU A 128 -2.71 11.20 27.36
C GLU A 128 -3.67 11.44 26.19
N THR A 129 -4.97 11.31 26.47
CA THR A 129 -6.04 11.78 25.59
C THR A 129 -6.78 12.94 26.24
N VAL A 130 -7.50 13.73 25.45
CA VAL A 130 -8.29 14.86 25.97
C VAL A 130 -9.72 14.38 26.15
N PRO A 131 -10.30 14.41 27.37
CA PRO A 131 -11.65 13.92 27.62
C PRO A 131 -12.70 14.56 26.69
N GLY A 132 -13.52 13.70 26.06
CA GLY A 132 -14.55 14.09 25.09
C GLY A 132 -14.02 14.48 23.70
N LEU A 133 -12.71 14.55 23.49
CA LEU A 133 -12.09 14.83 22.19
C LEU A 133 -11.34 13.60 21.68
N LEU A 134 -11.82 13.02 20.57
CA LEU A 134 -11.17 11.91 19.89
C LEU A 134 -10.45 12.40 18.64
N ILE A 135 -9.14 12.20 18.56
CA ILE A 135 -8.35 12.53 17.37
C ILE A 135 -8.04 11.24 16.62
N LEU A 136 -8.56 11.13 15.41
CA LEU A 136 -8.35 10.00 14.52
C LEU A 136 -7.51 10.43 13.32
N ARG A 137 -6.47 9.66 13.00
CA ARG A 137 -5.57 9.93 11.87
C ARG A 137 -5.58 8.75 10.91
N PRO A 138 -6.37 8.81 9.84
CA PRO A 138 -6.23 7.90 8.71
C PRO A 138 -4.88 8.13 8.01
N GLU A 139 -4.24 7.06 7.52
CA GLU A 139 -3.02 7.17 6.72
C GLU A 139 -3.21 6.64 5.29
N GLY A 140 -2.70 7.36 4.30
CA GLY A 140 -2.76 6.97 2.88
C GLY A 140 -3.84 7.68 2.07
N ARG A 141 -4.08 7.23 0.85
CA ARG A 141 -5.12 7.78 -0.04
C ARG A 141 -6.49 7.23 0.38
N LEU A 142 -7.53 8.07 0.36
CA LEU A 142 -8.91 7.66 0.60
C LEU A 142 -9.69 7.64 -0.72
N PHE A 143 -10.16 6.46 -1.10
CA PHE A 143 -10.81 6.23 -2.40
C PHE A 143 -11.78 5.06 -2.36
N PHE A 144 -12.47 4.81 -3.47
CA PHE A 144 -13.60 3.88 -3.53
C PHE A 144 -13.33 2.48 -2.94
N ILE A 145 -12.10 1.96 -3.06
CA ILE A 145 -11.74 0.62 -2.55
C ILE A 145 -11.71 0.58 -1.03
N ASN A 146 -11.15 1.61 -0.38
CA ASN A 146 -10.80 1.53 1.04
C ASN A 146 -11.67 2.39 1.95
N VAL A 147 -12.40 3.36 1.40
CA VAL A 147 -13.11 4.34 2.20
C VAL A 147 -14.21 3.73 3.06
N GLN A 148 -14.87 2.65 2.61
CA GLN A 148 -15.86 1.96 3.43
C GLN A 148 -15.24 1.33 4.67
N HIS A 149 -14.04 0.75 4.52
CA HIS A 149 -13.30 0.15 5.62
C HIS A 149 -12.82 1.21 6.62
N VAL A 150 -12.31 2.35 6.13
CA VAL A 150 -11.93 3.49 6.98
C VAL A 150 -13.13 4.05 7.74
N ALA A 151 -14.27 4.22 7.08
CA ALA A 151 -15.49 4.71 7.71
C ALA A 151 -16.01 3.74 8.79
N ALA A 152 -15.90 2.42 8.56
CA ALA A 152 -16.23 1.41 9.56
C ALA A 152 -15.31 1.51 10.79
N GLN A 153 -13.99 1.59 10.60
CA GLN A 153 -13.04 1.78 11.70
C GLN A 153 -13.32 3.05 12.50
N ILE A 154 -13.57 4.18 11.83
CA ILE A 154 -13.90 5.46 12.49
C ILE A 154 -15.16 5.31 13.34
N ARG A 155 -16.20 4.66 12.80
CA ARG A 155 -17.48 4.45 13.50
C ARG A 155 -17.30 3.58 14.74
N GLU A 156 -16.54 2.49 14.63
CA GLU A 156 -16.21 1.62 15.77
C GLU A 156 -15.43 2.38 16.85
N LEU A 157 -14.48 3.23 16.46
CA LEU A 157 -13.72 4.06 17.40
C LEU A 157 -14.59 5.11 18.09
N ILE A 158 -15.54 5.71 17.38
CA ILE A 158 -16.54 6.64 17.93
C ILE A 158 -17.43 5.92 18.94
N GLU A 159 -17.95 4.73 18.60
CA GLU A 159 -18.81 3.95 19.48
C GLU A 159 -18.08 3.48 20.74
N THR A 160 -16.78 3.18 20.62
CA THR A 160 -15.92 2.78 21.74
C THR A 160 -15.60 3.93 22.69
N HIS A 161 -15.22 5.10 22.17
CA HIS A 161 -14.75 6.22 22.99
C HIS A 161 -15.85 7.21 23.38
N GLN A 162 -17.00 7.18 22.70
CA GLN A 162 -18.14 8.07 22.90
C GLN A 162 -17.75 9.57 23.04
N PRO A 163 -17.00 10.12 22.07
CA PRO A 163 -16.53 11.50 22.14
C PRO A 163 -17.66 12.51 21.88
N GLU A 164 -17.50 13.72 22.41
CA GLU A 164 -18.32 14.88 22.04
C GLU A 164 -17.85 15.45 20.69
N VAL A 165 -16.54 15.45 20.46
CA VAL A 165 -15.91 15.96 19.24
C VAL A 165 -14.94 14.92 18.67
N VAL A 166 -15.06 14.66 17.37
CA VAL A 166 -14.06 13.89 16.60
C VAL A 166 -13.29 14.80 15.67
N VAL A 167 -11.97 14.74 15.76
CA VAL A 167 -11.06 15.40 14.84
C VAL A 167 -10.50 14.36 13.89
N LEU A 168 -10.77 14.49 12.60
CA LEU A 168 -10.02 13.77 11.58
C LEU A 168 -8.76 14.56 11.22
N ASP A 169 -7.62 14.06 11.69
CA ASP A 169 -6.30 14.55 11.31
C ASP A 169 -5.92 13.99 9.94
N MET A 170 -6.10 14.84 8.92
CA MET A 170 -5.87 14.54 7.52
C MET A 170 -4.40 14.77 7.09
N SER A 171 -3.48 15.04 8.04
CA SER A 171 -2.06 15.32 7.74
C SER A 171 -1.32 14.16 7.07
N ARG A 172 -1.80 12.93 7.23
CA ARG A 172 -1.26 11.72 6.58
C ARG A 172 -2.13 11.21 5.43
N VAL A 173 -3.15 11.97 5.05
CA VAL A 173 -3.99 11.68 3.90
C VAL A 173 -3.42 12.39 2.68
N GLN A 174 -2.98 11.60 1.71
CA GLN A 174 -2.31 12.12 0.50
C GLN A 174 -3.31 12.70 -0.50
N ASP A 175 -4.49 12.07 -0.61
CA ASP A 175 -5.52 12.40 -1.58
C ASP A 175 -6.87 11.83 -1.13
N VAL A 176 -7.97 12.46 -1.54
CA VAL A 176 -9.33 12.04 -1.23
C VAL A 176 -10.18 12.14 -2.50
N GLU A 177 -10.67 11.00 -2.96
CA GLU A 177 -11.53 10.92 -4.14
C GLU A 177 -13.00 11.26 -3.82
N TYR A 178 -13.79 11.50 -4.87
CA TYR A 178 -15.19 11.90 -4.76
C TYR A 178 -16.02 10.98 -3.85
N SER A 179 -15.94 9.66 -4.04
CA SER A 179 -16.69 8.69 -3.22
C SER A 179 -16.31 8.76 -1.74
N ALA A 180 -15.05 9.08 -1.44
CA ALA A 180 -14.58 9.24 -0.08
C ALA A 180 -15.12 10.53 0.56
N LEU A 181 -15.17 11.63 -0.19
CA LEU A 181 -15.79 12.87 0.27
C LEU A 181 -17.28 12.71 0.55
N MET A 182 -18.01 12.01 -0.32
CA MET A 182 -19.45 11.78 -0.11
C MET A 182 -19.71 10.98 1.15
N MET A 183 -18.91 9.93 1.42
CA MET A 183 -19.05 9.18 2.68
C MET A 183 -18.61 9.97 3.91
N LEU A 184 -17.64 10.89 3.80
CA LEU A 184 -17.32 11.80 4.90
C LEU A 184 -18.48 12.75 5.20
N MET A 185 -19.14 13.28 4.17
CA MET A 185 -20.32 14.14 4.33
C MET A 185 -21.51 13.40 4.96
N GLU A 186 -21.77 12.18 4.51
CA GLU A 186 -22.82 11.32 5.10
C GLU A 186 -22.46 10.93 6.53
N GLY A 187 -21.20 10.57 6.78
CA GLY A 187 -20.68 10.25 8.11
C GLY A 187 -20.78 11.44 9.08
N GLU A 188 -20.55 12.66 8.60
CA GLU A 188 -20.73 13.88 9.39
C GLU A 188 -22.18 14.05 9.83
N GLN A 189 -23.13 13.88 8.91
CA GLN A 189 -24.57 14.00 9.22
C GLN A 189 -25.00 12.94 10.23
N GLN A 190 -24.53 11.69 10.05
CA GLN A 190 -24.82 10.59 10.97
C GLN A 190 -24.22 10.82 12.36
N ALA A 191 -22.98 11.31 12.44
CA ALA A 191 -22.32 11.62 13.71
C ALA A 191 -23.01 12.79 14.42
N HIS A 192 -23.34 13.85 13.67
CA HIS A 192 -24.04 15.02 14.19
C HIS A 192 -25.42 14.66 14.75
N ALA A 193 -26.17 13.79 14.07
CA ALA A 193 -27.46 13.29 14.56
C ALA A 193 -27.34 12.50 15.89
N ARG A 194 -26.16 11.97 16.20
CA ARG A 194 -25.84 11.27 17.46
C ARG A 194 -25.19 12.19 18.50
N GLY A 195 -25.12 13.50 18.25
CA GLY A 195 -24.51 14.49 19.15
C GLY A 195 -22.99 14.57 19.08
N VAL A 196 -22.36 13.94 18.09
CA VAL A 196 -20.90 13.94 17.89
C VAL A 196 -20.54 14.96 16.80
N THR A 197 -19.69 15.94 17.14
CA THR A 197 -19.29 16.98 16.19
C THR A 197 -18.00 16.59 15.45
N LEU A 198 -18.02 16.63 14.12
CA LEU A 198 -16.85 16.35 13.29
C LEU A 198 -16.03 17.61 12.98
N TRP A 199 -14.72 17.57 13.23
CA TRP A 199 -13.74 18.58 12.81
C TRP A 199 -12.72 17.95 11.86
N LEU A 200 -12.20 18.76 10.92
CA LEU A 200 -11.08 18.38 10.07
C LEU A 200 -9.83 19.16 10.47
N ALA A 201 -8.69 18.49 10.50
CA ALA A 201 -7.41 19.11 10.81
C ALA A 201 -6.32 18.68 9.83
N GLY A 202 -5.33 19.53 9.57
CA GLY A 202 -4.11 19.12 8.86
C GLY A 202 -4.32 18.76 7.39
N LEU A 203 -5.30 19.35 6.72
CA LEU A 203 -5.58 19.08 5.31
C LEU A 203 -4.41 19.54 4.43
N ASN A 204 -3.83 18.63 3.65
CA ASN A 204 -2.87 18.97 2.61
C ASN A 204 -3.56 19.86 1.53
N PRO A 205 -2.84 20.75 0.82
CA PRO A 205 -3.44 21.72 -0.09
C PRO A 205 -4.38 21.12 -1.15
N GLY A 206 -4.00 19.99 -1.76
CA GLY A 206 -4.86 19.29 -2.73
C GLY A 206 -6.13 18.71 -2.10
N VAL A 207 -6.02 18.16 -0.89
CA VAL A 207 -7.16 17.63 -0.14
C VAL A 207 -8.10 18.75 0.29
N LEU A 208 -7.56 19.87 0.77
CA LEU A 208 -8.35 21.05 1.14
C LEU A 208 -9.17 21.57 -0.04
N GLU A 209 -8.57 21.64 -1.23
CA GLU A 209 -9.26 22.06 -2.45
C GLU A 209 -10.40 21.09 -2.80
N ASN A 210 -10.17 19.79 -2.73
CA ASN A 210 -11.21 18.78 -2.97
C ASN A 210 -12.36 18.89 -1.94
N VAL A 211 -12.05 19.09 -0.66
CA VAL A 211 -13.02 19.28 0.44
C VAL A 211 -13.84 20.56 0.27
N ARG A 212 -13.24 21.63 -0.28
CA ARG A 212 -13.96 22.85 -0.63
C ARG A 212 -14.89 22.63 -1.82
N ARG A 213 -14.41 21.98 -2.88
CA ARG A 213 -15.21 21.69 -4.09
C ARG A 213 -16.37 20.75 -3.83
N SER A 214 -16.26 19.83 -2.88
CA SER A 214 -17.35 18.92 -2.52
C SER A 214 -18.48 19.57 -1.71
N GLY A 215 -18.28 20.78 -1.20
CA GLY A 215 -19.21 21.44 -0.27
C GLY A 215 -19.08 20.98 1.19
N LEU A 216 -18.20 20.01 1.49
CA LEU A 216 -17.95 19.56 2.86
C LEU A 216 -17.40 20.70 3.73
N ALA A 217 -16.51 21.54 3.19
CA ALA A 217 -16.03 22.72 3.90
C ALA A 217 -17.17 23.67 4.31
N SER A 218 -18.16 23.86 3.43
CA SER A 218 -19.32 24.71 3.71
C SER A 218 -20.27 24.09 4.73
N GLN A 219 -20.45 22.77 4.69
CA GLN A 219 -21.24 22.02 5.67
C GLN A 219 -20.62 22.09 7.07
N LEU A 220 -19.29 21.96 7.16
CA LEU A 220 -18.55 22.07 8.41
C LEU A 220 -18.46 23.52 8.90
N GLY A 221 -18.22 24.47 8.01
CA GLY A 221 -17.89 25.85 8.36
C GLY A 221 -16.44 26.00 8.81
N GLU A 222 -15.93 27.23 8.71
CA GLU A 222 -14.52 27.56 8.96
C GLU A 222 -14.05 27.22 10.40
N SER A 223 -14.94 27.29 11.38
CA SER A 223 -14.60 26.97 12.79
C SER A 223 -14.27 25.50 13.02
N ARG A 224 -14.68 24.60 12.12
CA ARG A 224 -14.42 23.15 12.19
C ARG A 224 -13.31 22.70 11.23
N MET A 225 -12.65 23.66 10.56
CA MET A 225 -11.58 23.46 9.59
C MET A 225 -10.27 24.00 10.14
N LEU A 226 -9.43 23.11 10.66
CA LEU A 226 -8.30 23.48 11.50
C LEU A 226 -6.96 23.22 10.83
N PHE A 227 -5.98 24.08 11.15
CA PHE A 227 -4.66 23.98 10.54
C PHE A 227 -3.93 22.67 10.92
N ASN A 228 -4.07 22.20 12.16
CA ASN A 228 -3.49 20.94 12.61
C ASN A 228 -4.20 20.43 13.88
N ALA A 229 -3.89 19.18 14.27
CA ALA A 229 -4.50 18.55 15.45
C ALA A 229 -4.22 19.32 16.76
N ARG A 230 -3.11 20.06 16.87
CA ARG A 230 -2.82 20.89 18.05
C ARG A 230 -3.76 22.09 18.14
N ALA A 231 -4.07 22.72 17.01
CA ALA A 231 -5.05 23.79 16.95
C ALA A 231 -6.44 23.28 17.38
N ALA A 232 -6.79 22.04 17.01
CA ALA A 232 -8.02 21.39 17.48
C ALA A 232 -8.05 21.21 18.99
N ILE A 233 -6.97 20.69 19.59
CA ILE A 233 -6.90 20.54 21.05
C ILE A 233 -7.11 21.89 21.75
N ARG A 234 -6.39 22.94 21.31
CA ARG A 234 -6.51 24.28 21.91
C ARG A 234 -7.92 24.86 21.79
N GLN A 235 -8.53 24.77 20.61
CA GLN A 235 -9.87 25.31 20.38
C GLN A 235 -10.91 24.56 21.21
N TYR A 236 -10.80 23.24 21.32
CA TYR A 236 -11.69 22.44 22.15
C TYR A 236 -11.58 22.80 23.63
N GLN A 237 -10.36 23.02 24.13
CA GLN A 237 -10.13 23.42 25.52
C GLN A 237 -10.67 24.82 25.81
N GLN A 238 -10.43 25.79 24.92
CA GLN A 238 -10.94 27.16 25.06
C GLN A 238 -12.48 27.24 25.04
N GLY A 239 -13.16 26.31 24.37
CA GLY A 239 -14.62 26.25 24.36
C GLY A 239 -15.25 25.67 25.63
N ARG A 240 -14.44 25.14 26.57
CA ARG A 240 -14.90 24.61 27.86
C ARG A 240 -14.60 25.53 29.06
N GLU A 241 -13.81 26.58 28.86
CA GLU A 241 -13.56 27.66 29.83
C GLU A 241 -14.68 28.71 29.77
#